data_AF-A0A9N9N1B2-F1
#
_entry.id   AF-A0A9N9N1B2-F1
#
_cell.length_a   1.000
_cell.length_b   1.000
_cell.length_c   1.000
_cell.angle_alpha   90.00
_cell.angle_beta   90.00
_cell.angle_gamma   90.00
#
_symmetry.space_group_name_H-M   'P 1'
#
loop_
_entity.id
_entity.type
_entity.pdbx_description
1 polymer ?
#
loop_
_entity_poly.entity_id
_entity_poly.type
_entity_poly.pdbx_seq_one_letter_code
_entity_poly.pdbx_strand_id
1 'polypeptide(L)'
;MANLDLVLKWLTLRFFDTNPSVILKGLEYLSLVFQYLMDSDYTMAEYEANCFIPYLVLKVGDPKDTVRNGVKALFRQICVVYSVTKLFGYLMEGLKSKNARQRAECLECIGHLLETYGSTVMSPTGGAALKELARHIGDRDNAVRSAALNCVACAYFLEGEKVYKMIGQISDKDLSLLEERIKRAGKSRSAEARRAMVVPLSATGKPILQQPEVNIL
;
A
#
# COMPACT_ATOMS: atom_id res chain seq x y z
N MET A 1 5.81 -13.54 21.50
CA MET A 1 4.47 -13.20 22.01
C MET A 1 3.53 -14.34 21.65
N ALA A 2 2.97 -15.08 22.60
CA ALA A 2 2.35 -16.39 22.31
C ALA A 2 0.88 -16.33 21.81
N ASN A 3 0.24 -15.15 21.81
CA ASN A 3 -1.21 -15.02 21.57
C ASN A 3 -1.61 -13.93 20.56
N LEU A 4 -0.65 -13.33 19.83
CA LEU A 4 -0.95 -12.24 18.90
C LEU A 4 -1.92 -12.70 17.80
N ASP A 5 -1.69 -13.88 17.23
CA ASP A 5 -2.53 -14.46 16.19
C ASP A 5 -3.98 -14.67 16.65
N LEU A 6 -4.20 -15.09 17.89
CA LEU A 6 -5.54 -15.25 18.47
C LEU A 6 -6.27 -13.91 18.56
N VAL A 7 -5.56 -12.86 19.01
CA VAL A 7 -6.10 -11.49 19.08
C VAL A 7 -6.44 -10.97 17.70
N LEU A 8 -5.53 -11.13 16.73
CA LEU A 8 -5.75 -10.71 15.35
C LEU A 8 -6.95 -11.44 14.72
N LYS A 9 -7.04 -12.76 14.89
CA LYS A 9 -8.18 -13.57 14.42
C LYS A 9 -9.49 -13.13 15.07
N TRP A 10 -9.49 -12.82 16.37
CA TRP A 10 -10.70 -12.35 17.03
C TRP A 10 -11.16 -10.99 16.47
N LEU A 11 -10.23 -10.09 16.16
CA LEU A 11 -10.53 -8.80 15.56
C LEU A 11 -11.04 -8.91 14.12
N THR A 12 -10.59 -9.90 13.34
CA THR A 12 -11.17 -10.11 12.00
C THR A 12 -12.64 -10.47 12.05
N LEU A 13 -13.11 -11.16 13.10
CA LEU A 13 -14.54 -11.39 13.32
C LEU A 13 -15.29 -10.07 13.53
N ARG A 14 -14.71 -9.14 14.30
CA ARG A 14 -15.30 -7.82 14.57
C ARG A 14 -15.41 -6.94 13.33
N PHE A 15 -14.58 -7.16 12.31
CA PHE A 15 -14.66 -6.43 11.03
C PHE A 15 -15.96 -6.69 10.23
N PHE A 16 -16.63 -7.81 10.51
CA PHE A 16 -17.92 -8.17 9.93
C PHE A 16 -19.12 -7.68 10.75
N ASP A 17 -18.89 -7.06 11.92
CA ASP A 17 -19.97 -6.42 12.65
C ASP A 17 -20.52 -5.22 11.87
N THR A 18 -21.82 -4.95 12.05
CA THR A 18 -22.48 -3.78 11.45
C THR A 18 -22.35 -2.53 12.31
N ASN A 19 -21.90 -2.66 13.56
CA ASN A 19 -21.75 -1.55 14.49
C ASN A 19 -20.41 -0.82 14.28
N PRO A 20 -20.41 0.42 13.75
CA PRO A 20 -19.18 1.11 13.43
C PRO A 20 -18.39 1.53 14.66
N SER A 21 -19.02 1.68 15.82
CA SER A 21 -18.33 2.00 17.08
C SER A 21 -17.45 0.83 17.53
N VAL A 22 -17.90 -0.41 17.31
CA VAL A 22 -17.11 -1.62 17.60
C VAL A 22 -15.90 -1.69 16.69
N ILE A 23 -16.08 -1.43 15.38
CA ILE A 23 -14.98 -1.40 14.41
C ILE A 23 -13.96 -0.32 14.80
N LEU A 24 -14.41 0.90 15.10
CA LEU A 24 -13.51 2.00 15.46
C LEU A 24 -12.72 1.69 16.74
N LYS A 25 -13.36 1.15 17.78
CA LYS A 25 -12.67 0.72 19.00
C LYS A 25 -11.70 -0.44 18.74
N GLY A 26 -12.05 -1.36 17.84
CA GLY A 26 -11.14 -2.40 17.37
C GLY A 26 -9.90 -1.84 16.66
N LEU A 27 -10.06 -0.82 15.82
CA LEU A 27 -8.95 -0.14 15.13
C LEU A 27 -8.07 0.67 16.10
N GLU A 28 -8.65 1.34 17.09
CA GLU A 28 -7.92 2.02 18.16
C GLU A 28 -7.05 1.01 18.94
N TYR A 29 -7.64 -0.12 19.34
CA TYR A 29 -6.92 -1.19 20.02
C TYR A 29 -5.79 -1.78 19.15
N LEU A 30 -6.07 -2.07 17.87
CA LEU A 30 -5.05 -2.52 16.92
C LEU A 30 -3.88 -1.53 16.81
N SER A 31 -4.18 -0.23 16.81
CA SER A 31 -3.14 0.80 16.70
C SER A 31 -2.17 0.74 17.89
N LEU A 32 -2.68 0.47 19.09
CA LEU A 32 -1.86 0.27 20.30
C LEU A 32 -1.07 -1.04 20.24
N VAL A 33 -1.70 -2.14 19.78
CA VAL A 33 -1.01 -3.43 19.61
C VAL A 33 0.14 -3.28 18.64
N PHE A 34 -0.09 -2.73 17.45
CA PHE A 34 0.97 -2.56 16.44
C PHE A 34 2.04 -1.57 16.89
N GLN A 35 1.70 -0.55 17.67
CA GLN A 35 2.69 0.32 18.30
C GLN A 35 3.62 -0.49 19.23
N TYR A 36 3.04 -1.29 20.12
CA TYR A 36 3.82 -2.15 21.00
C TYR A 36 4.68 -3.17 20.24
N LEU A 37 4.19 -3.72 19.12
CA LEU A 37 4.99 -4.61 18.26
C LEU A 37 6.20 -3.88 17.66
N MET A 38 6.02 -2.64 17.18
CA MET A 38 7.12 -1.81 16.66
C MET A 38 8.14 -1.49 17.75
N ASP A 39 7.69 -1.07 18.93
CA ASP A 39 8.55 -0.72 20.06
C ASP A 39 9.35 -1.94 20.58
N SER A 40 8.82 -3.15 20.37
CA SER A 40 9.45 -4.42 20.73
C SER A 40 10.33 -5.02 19.63
N ASP A 41 10.56 -4.29 18.52
CA ASP A 41 11.24 -4.78 17.30
C ASP A 41 10.68 -6.13 16.79
N TYR A 42 9.37 -6.33 16.96
CA TYR A 42 8.73 -7.59 16.61
C TYR A 42 8.57 -7.72 15.10
N THR A 43 8.93 -8.90 14.59
CA THR A 43 8.67 -9.27 13.20
C THR A 43 7.49 -10.21 13.12
N MET A 44 6.40 -9.72 12.52
CA MET A 44 5.18 -10.49 12.35
C MET A 44 5.40 -11.68 11.41
N ALA A 45 4.93 -12.85 11.82
CA ALA A 45 5.07 -14.09 11.06
C ALA A 45 4.03 -14.18 9.93
N GLU A 46 4.31 -15.01 8.93
CA GLU A 46 3.43 -15.19 7.77
C GLU A 46 2.02 -15.65 8.15
N TYR A 47 1.89 -16.55 9.11
CA TYR A 47 0.58 -17.06 9.52
C TYR A 47 -0.25 -15.99 10.22
N GLU A 48 0.38 -15.06 10.95
CA GLU A 48 -0.26 -13.90 11.59
C GLU A 48 -0.75 -12.90 10.54
N ALA A 49 0.09 -12.64 9.53
CA ALA A 49 -0.28 -11.80 8.39
C ALA A 49 -1.47 -12.40 7.61
N ASN A 50 -1.38 -13.68 7.27
CA ASN A 50 -2.41 -14.39 6.49
C ASN A 50 -3.77 -14.43 7.18
N CYS A 51 -3.82 -14.56 8.51
CA CYS A 51 -5.09 -14.58 9.22
C CYS A 51 -5.72 -13.20 9.44
N PHE A 52 -4.99 -12.12 9.15
CA PHE A 52 -5.40 -10.76 9.49
C PHE A 52 -5.51 -9.80 8.29
N ILE A 53 -4.43 -9.64 7.52
CA ILE A 53 -4.31 -8.60 6.49
C ILE A 53 -5.41 -8.69 5.42
N PRO A 54 -5.79 -9.88 4.89
CA PRO A 54 -6.87 -9.97 3.89
C PRO A 54 -8.18 -9.36 4.38
N TYR A 55 -8.51 -9.54 5.66
CA TYR A 55 -9.73 -9.01 6.28
C TYR A 55 -9.63 -7.51 6.53
N LEU A 56 -8.44 -7.02 6.88
CA LEU A 56 -8.17 -5.58 6.99
C LEU A 56 -8.31 -4.89 5.63
N VAL A 57 -7.87 -5.52 4.54
CA VAL A 57 -8.04 -5.04 3.15
C VAL A 57 -9.52 -4.89 2.80
N LEU A 58 -10.42 -5.76 3.28
CA LEU A 58 -11.87 -5.57 3.07
C LEU A 58 -12.39 -4.27 3.70
N LYS A 59 -11.78 -3.85 4.82
CA LYS A 59 -12.19 -2.64 5.56
C LYS A 59 -11.64 -1.34 4.99
N VAL A 60 -10.66 -1.38 4.09
CA VAL A 60 -10.18 -0.16 3.44
C VAL A 60 -11.23 0.47 2.52
N GLY A 61 -12.25 -0.29 2.10
CA GLY A 61 -13.38 0.19 1.30
C GLY A 61 -14.61 0.62 2.10
N ASP A 62 -14.50 0.77 3.43
CA ASP A 62 -15.63 1.06 4.32
C ASP A 62 -16.33 2.39 3.98
N PRO A 63 -17.68 2.47 4.08
CA PRO A 63 -18.40 3.71 3.83
C PRO A 63 -17.96 4.88 4.72
N LYS A 64 -17.45 4.61 5.94
CA LYS A 64 -17.02 5.67 6.87
C LYS A 64 -15.56 6.04 6.68
N ASP A 65 -15.31 7.32 6.43
CA ASP A 65 -13.96 7.88 6.24
C ASP A 65 -13.05 7.64 7.45
N THR A 66 -13.60 7.73 8.66
CA THR A 66 -12.85 7.46 9.90
C THR A 66 -12.33 6.04 9.98
N VAL A 67 -13.14 5.05 9.56
CA VAL A 67 -12.73 3.64 9.48
C VAL A 67 -11.62 3.47 8.45
N ARG A 68 -11.79 4.03 7.24
CA ARG A 68 -10.77 3.96 6.18
C ARG A 68 -9.45 4.57 6.61
N ASN A 69 -9.49 5.73 7.27
CA ASN A 69 -8.29 6.40 7.77
C ASN A 69 -7.58 5.59 8.85
N GLY A 70 -8.33 4.95 9.76
CA GLY A 70 -7.76 4.02 10.75
C GLY A 70 -7.10 2.80 10.10
N VAL A 71 -7.73 2.21 9.09
CA VAL A 71 -7.17 1.09 8.32
C VAL A 71 -5.87 1.50 7.59
N LYS A 72 -5.85 2.67 6.95
CA LYS A 72 -4.64 3.19 6.29
C LYS A 72 -3.51 3.47 7.27
N ALA A 73 -3.83 3.96 8.47
CA ALA A 73 -2.85 4.14 9.53
C ALA A 73 -2.25 2.79 9.98
N LEU A 74 -3.08 1.76 10.14
CA LEU A 74 -2.62 0.42 10.47
C LEU A 74 -1.70 -0.16 9.37
N PHE A 75 -2.00 0.03 8.09
CA PHE A 75 -1.10 -0.43 7.03
C PHE A 75 0.30 0.19 7.13
N ARG A 76 0.40 1.47 7.54
CA ARG A 76 1.69 2.11 7.78
C ARG A 76 2.46 1.46 8.93
N GLN A 77 1.79 1.10 10.03
CA GLN A 77 2.43 0.39 11.14
C GLN A 77 2.82 -1.05 10.73
N ILE A 78 1.99 -1.72 9.93
CA ILE A 78 2.29 -3.06 9.39
C ILE A 78 3.55 -3.03 8.53
N CYS A 79 3.82 -1.95 7.78
CA CYS A 79 5.06 -1.82 6.99
C CYS A 79 6.34 -1.90 7.83
N VAL A 80 6.27 -1.56 9.13
CA VAL A 80 7.42 -1.61 10.03
C VAL A 80 7.64 -3.02 10.57
N VAL A 81 6.56 -3.72 10.93
CA VAL A 81 6.65 -5.04 11.58
C VAL A 81 6.57 -6.21 10.61
N TYR A 82 6.19 -5.99 9.34
CA TYR A 82 5.99 -7.02 8.33
C TYR A 82 6.65 -6.66 6.99
N SER A 83 6.77 -7.64 6.09
CA SER A 83 7.35 -7.42 4.75
C SER A 83 6.45 -6.52 3.90
N VAL A 84 6.98 -5.38 3.46
CA VAL A 84 6.29 -4.41 2.61
C VAL A 84 5.94 -5.03 1.25
N THR A 85 6.84 -5.82 0.68
CA THR A 85 6.61 -6.55 -0.57
C THR A 85 5.44 -7.53 -0.47
N LYS A 86 5.29 -8.20 0.68
CA LYS A 86 4.15 -9.10 0.90
C LYS A 86 2.86 -8.33 1.20
N LEU A 87 2.94 -7.23 1.94
CA LEU A 87 1.81 -6.31 2.13
C LEU A 87 1.29 -5.77 0.77
N PHE A 88 2.19 -5.38 -0.12
CA PHE A 88 1.86 -5.02 -1.49
C PHE A 88 1.06 -6.12 -2.19
N GLY A 89 1.46 -7.38 -2.06
CA GLY A 89 0.72 -8.53 -2.57
C GLY A 89 -0.74 -8.60 -2.07
N TYR A 90 -0.97 -8.40 -0.77
CA TYR A 90 -2.34 -8.36 -0.23
C TYR A 90 -3.16 -7.18 -0.76
N LEU A 91 -2.55 -6.01 -0.95
CA LEU A 91 -3.23 -4.84 -1.53
C LEU A 91 -3.59 -5.06 -3.00
N MET A 92 -2.72 -5.73 -3.77
CA MET A 92 -3.00 -6.12 -5.15
C MET A 92 -4.22 -7.06 -5.25
N GLU A 93 -4.40 -7.98 -4.30
CA GLU A 93 -5.62 -8.82 -4.24
C GLU A 93 -6.88 -7.97 -4.00
N GLY A 94 -6.77 -6.86 -3.28
CA GLY A 94 -7.86 -5.89 -3.06
C GLY A 94 -8.37 -5.23 -4.35
N LEU A 95 -7.55 -5.16 -5.40
CA LEU A 95 -7.92 -4.59 -6.70
C LEU A 95 -8.95 -5.44 -7.47
N LYS A 96 -9.10 -6.73 -7.09
CA LYS A 96 -10.09 -7.64 -7.68
C LYS A 96 -11.51 -7.42 -7.10
N SER A 97 -11.67 -6.53 -6.12
CA SER A 97 -12.95 -6.28 -5.45
C SER A 97 -13.99 -5.66 -6.38
N LYS A 98 -15.26 -6.07 -6.24
CA LYS A 98 -16.39 -5.40 -6.89
C LYS A 98 -16.65 -4.00 -6.31
N ASN A 99 -16.20 -3.73 -5.08
CA ASN A 99 -16.34 -2.42 -4.43
C ASN A 99 -15.30 -1.44 -4.98
N ALA A 100 -15.75 -0.42 -5.72
CA ALA A 100 -14.87 0.59 -6.31
C ALA A 100 -14.08 1.38 -5.27
N ARG A 101 -14.66 1.64 -4.08
CA ARG A 101 -13.95 2.35 -3.00
C ARG A 101 -12.78 1.52 -2.47
N GLN A 102 -12.96 0.21 -2.33
CA GLN A 102 -11.88 -0.68 -1.92
C GLN A 102 -10.75 -0.67 -2.95
N ARG A 103 -11.07 -0.76 -4.25
CA ARG A 103 -10.06 -0.68 -5.31
C ARG A 103 -9.30 0.65 -5.29
N ALA A 104 -10.02 1.77 -5.20
CA ALA A 104 -9.42 3.10 -5.14
C ALA A 104 -8.47 3.25 -3.94
N GLU A 105 -8.90 2.86 -2.75
CA GLU A 105 -8.08 3.00 -1.54
C GLU A 105 -6.91 2.00 -1.51
N CYS A 106 -7.05 0.81 -2.10
CA CYS A 106 -5.92 -0.10 -2.30
C CYS A 106 -4.88 0.50 -3.25
N LEU A 107 -5.31 1.13 -4.36
CA LEU A 107 -4.42 1.85 -5.27
C LEU A 107 -3.71 2.99 -4.53
N GLU A 108 -4.43 3.84 -3.79
CA GLU A 108 -3.81 4.91 -2.99
C GLU A 108 -2.77 4.36 -2.00
N CYS A 109 -3.06 3.25 -1.32
CA CYS A 109 -2.09 2.59 -0.44
C CYS A 109 -0.86 2.09 -1.22
N ILE A 110 -1.06 1.47 -2.38
CA ILE A 110 0.03 1.00 -3.26
C ILE A 110 0.88 2.18 -3.75
N GLY A 111 0.26 3.28 -4.16
CA GLY A 111 0.95 4.51 -4.54
C GLY A 111 1.84 5.01 -3.40
N HIS A 112 1.33 5.03 -2.17
CA HIS A 112 2.11 5.38 -0.99
C HIS A 112 3.28 4.43 -0.74
N LEU A 113 3.11 3.12 -0.95
CA LEU A 113 4.21 2.15 -0.86
C LEU A 113 5.30 2.43 -1.90
N LEU A 114 4.92 2.74 -3.14
CA LEU A 114 5.86 3.09 -4.21
C LEU A 114 6.62 4.38 -3.90
N GLU A 115 5.92 5.42 -3.43
CA GLU A 115 6.54 6.69 -3.06
C GLU A 115 7.52 6.55 -1.90
N THR A 116 7.21 5.67 -0.94
CA THR A 116 8.00 5.53 0.29
C THR A 116 9.16 4.56 0.11
N TYR A 117 8.94 3.43 -0.55
CA TYR A 117 9.88 2.29 -0.59
C TYR A 117 10.36 1.96 -2.01
N GLY A 118 9.97 2.76 -3.01
CA GLY A 118 10.40 2.61 -4.39
C GLY A 118 9.75 1.43 -5.10
N SER A 119 10.23 1.15 -6.31
CA SER A 119 9.66 0.10 -7.17
C SER A 119 9.96 -1.33 -6.69
N THR A 120 10.92 -1.48 -5.78
CA THR A 120 11.28 -2.78 -5.16
C THR A 120 10.13 -3.42 -4.40
N VAL A 121 9.11 -2.64 -3.98
CA VAL A 121 7.88 -3.18 -3.38
C VAL A 121 7.15 -4.15 -4.31
N MET A 122 7.30 -3.99 -5.62
CA MET A 122 6.64 -4.83 -6.62
C MET A 122 7.43 -6.10 -6.97
N SER A 123 8.59 -6.33 -6.35
CA SER A 123 9.40 -7.52 -6.58
C SER A 123 8.67 -8.80 -6.09
N PRO A 124 8.81 -9.96 -6.76
CA PRO A 124 9.52 -10.20 -8.02
C PRO A 124 8.64 -9.94 -9.26
N THR A 125 7.38 -9.56 -9.08
CA THR A 125 6.36 -9.51 -10.14
C THR A 125 6.16 -8.13 -10.76
N GLY A 126 7.16 -7.24 -10.71
CA GLY A 126 7.04 -5.82 -11.03
C GLY A 126 6.36 -5.50 -12.37
N GLY A 127 6.71 -6.23 -13.43
CA GLY A 127 6.07 -6.05 -14.75
C GLY A 127 4.60 -6.44 -14.75
N ALA A 128 4.25 -7.60 -14.18
CA ALA A 128 2.87 -8.07 -14.11
C ALA A 128 2.02 -7.18 -13.18
N ALA A 129 2.59 -6.75 -12.06
CA ALA A 129 1.93 -5.87 -11.12
C ALA A 129 1.64 -4.50 -11.73
N LEU A 130 2.63 -3.89 -12.40
CA LEU A 130 2.46 -2.58 -13.03
C LEU A 130 1.47 -2.62 -14.20
N LYS A 131 1.46 -3.73 -14.97
CA LYS A 131 0.43 -4.00 -15.98
C LYS A 131 -0.98 -4.04 -15.37
N GLU A 132 -1.16 -4.71 -14.24
CA GLU A 132 -2.45 -4.76 -13.55
C GLU A 132 -2.86 -3.38 -12.99
N LEU A 133 -1.92 -2.61 -12.43
CA LEU A 133 -2.19 -1.23 -11.99
C LEU A 133 -2.66 -0.35 -13.15
N ALA A 134 -2.01 -0.44 -14.31
CA ALA A 134 -2.38 0.34 -15.49
C ALA A 134 -3.78 -0.02 -16.03
N ARG A 135 -4.21 -1.28 -15.90
CA ARG A 135 -5.56 -1.72 -16.27
C ARG A 135 -6.66 -0.91 -15.57
N HIS A 136 -6.40 -0.40 -14.36
CA HIS A 136 -7.35 0.41 -13.60
C HIS A 136 -7.46 1.87 -14.07
N ILE A 137 -6.62 2.34 -14.99
CA ILE A 137 -6.80 3.67 -15.62
C ILE A 137 -8.11 3.70 -16.42
N GLY A 138 -8.46 2.58 -17.06
CA GLY A 138 -9.73 2.43 -17.78
C GLY A 138 -10.95 2.14 -16.88
N ASP A 139 -10.81 2.12 -15.54
CA ASP A 139 -11.95 1.85 -14.64
C ASP A 139 -13.05 2.91 -14.85
N ARG A 140 -14.32 2.54 -14.71
CA ARG A 140 -15.46 3.46 -14.84
C ARG A 140 -15.53 4.45 -13.68
N ASP A 141 -15.09 4.04 -12.49
CA ASP A 141 -15.11 4.87 -11.30
C ASP A 141 -13.96 5.90 -11.32
N ASN A 142 -14.30 7.16 -11.11
CA ASN A 142 -13.33 8.27 -11.19
C ASN A 142 -12.24 8.19 -10.11
N ALA A 143 -12.57 7.73 -8.90
CA ALA A 143 -11.60 7.61 -7.83
C ALA A 143 -10.60 6.50 -8.13
N VAL A 144 -11.08 5.35 -8.64
CA VAL A 144 -10.20 4.24 -9.07
C VAL A 144 -9.27 4.67 -10.19
N ARG A 145 -9.80 5.30 -11.24
CA ARG A 145 -8.99 5.81 -12.35
C ARG A 145 -7.96 6.82 -11.90
N SER A 146 -8.34 7.77 -11.04
CA SER A 146 -7.41 8.79 -10.56
C SER A 146 -6.28 8.19 -9.71
N ALA A 147 -6.59 7.24 -8.83
CA ALA A 147 -5.61 6.54 -8.00
C ALA A 147 -4.66 5.68 -8.85
N ALA A 148 -5.17 4.99 -9.88
CA ALA A 148 -4.36 4.22 -10.82
C ALA A 148 -3.37 5.11 -11.58
N LEU A 149 -3.84 6.25 -12.10
CA LEU A 149 -3.00 7.24 -12.78
C LEU A 149 -1.89 7.76 -11.85
N ASN A 150 -2.18 8.00 -10.57
CA ASN A 150 -1.17 8.40 -9.58
C ASN A 150 -0.14 7.29 -9.34
N CYS A 151 -0.58 6.04 -9.18
CA CYS A 151 0.32 4.90 -8.98
C CYS A 151 1.28 4.70 -10.14
N VAL A 152 0.75 4.69 -11.37
CA VAL A 152 1.57 4.47 -12.57
C VAL A 152 2.48 5.66 -12.83
N ALA A 153 2.03 6.89 -12.58
CA ALA A 153 2.89 8.07 -12.64
C ALA A 153 4.01 8.02 -11.59
N CYS A 154 3.73 7.57 -10.37
CA CYS A 154 4.77 7.34 -9.36
C CYS A 154 5.81 6.33 -9.85
N ALA A 155 5.37 5.19 -10.38
CA ALA A 155 6.26 4.21 -10.99
C ALA A 155 7.12 4.83 -12.11
N TYR A 156 6.54 5.71 -12.95
CA TYR A 156 7.30 6.40 -13.99
C TYR A 156 8.41 7.28 -13.43
N PHE A 157 8.18 8.00 -12.33
CA PHE A 157 9.25 8.81 -11.72
C PHE A 157 10.37 7.98 -11.09
N LEU A 158 10.07 6.74 -10.67
CA LEU A 158 11.05 5.82 -10.13
C LEU A 158 11.85 5.16 -11.25
N GLU A 159 11.16 4.71 -12.29
CA GLU A 159 11.67 3.76 -13.28
C GLU A 159 11.94 4.36 -14.67
N GLY A 160 11.41 5.55 -14.95
CA GLY A 160 11.52 6.23 -16.23
C GLY A 160 10.68 5.57 -17.34
N GLU A 161 11.14 5.71 -18.57
CA GLU A 161 10.40 5.30 -19.77
C GLU A 161 10.12 3.79 -19.85
N LYS A 162 10.86 2.95 -19.11
CA LYS A 162 10.60 1.49 -19.09
C LYS A 162 9.19 1.16 -18.60
N VAL A 163 8.54 2.07 -17.87
CA VAL A 163 7.13 1.94 -17.47
C VAL A 163 6.21 1.76 -18.68
N TYR A 164 6.43 2.46 -19.79
CA TYR A 164 5.59 2.31 -20.99
C TYR A 164 5.63 0.88 -21.56
N LYS A 165 6.76 0.18 -21.42
CA LYS A 165 6.87 -1.23 -21.79
C LYS A 165 6.19 -2.15 -20.77
N MET A 166 6.31 -1.83 -19.48
CA MET A 166 5.80 -2.66 -18.38
C MET A 166 4.28 -2.60 -18.21
N ILE A 167 3.65 -1.45 -18.48
CA ILE A 167 2.18 -1.30 -18.40
C ILE A 167 1.44 -2.10 -19.48
N GLY A 168 2.15 -2.58 -20.51
CA GLY A 168 1.57 -3.30 -21.63
C GLY A 168 0.74 -2.39 -22.54
N GLN A 169 -0.17 -2.99 -23.30
CA GLN A 169 -1.07 -2.25 -24.18
C GLN A 169 -2.26 -1.71 -23.37
N ILE A 170 -2.42 -0.39 -23.38
CA ILE A 170 -3.60 0.34 -22.90
C ILE A 170 -4.18 1.16 -24.06
N SER A 171 -5.40 1.68 -23.91
CA SER A 171 -6.00 2.51 -24.96
C SER A 171 -5.26 3.83 -25.15
N ASP A 172 -5.28 4.41 -26.35
CA ASP A 172 -4.65 5.71 -26.63
C ASP A 172 -5.17 6.82 -25.71
N LYS A 173 -6.45 6.74 -25.36
CA LYS A 173 -7.10 7.64 -24.40
C LYS A 173 -6.47 7.52 -23.01
N ASP A 174 -6.32 6.28 -22.51
CA ASP A 174 -5.74 6.03 -21.19
C ASP A 174 -4.26 6.42 -21.13
N LEU A 175 -3.53 6.18 -22.23
CA LEU A 175 -2.14 6.60 -22.38
C LEU A 175 -2.02 8.12 -22.33
N SER A 176 -2.86 8.86 -23.07
CA SER A 176 -2.87 10.31 -23.04
C SER A 176 -3.18 10.88 -21.64
N LEU A 177 -4.12 10.26 -20.90
CA LEU A 177 -4.40 10.63 -19.50
C LEU A 177 -3.18 10.40 -18.59
N LEU A 178 -2.45 9.30 -18.80
CA LEU A 178 -1.24 8.99 -18.05
C LEU A 178 -0.11 9.97 -18.34
N GLU A 179 0.16 10.26 -19.61
CA GLU A 179 1.18 11.24 -20.03
C GLU A 179 0.88 12.63 -19.48
N GLU A 180 -0.39 13.05 -19.53
CA GLU A 180 -0.81 14.31 -18.94
C GLU A 180 -0.60 14.33 -17.41
N ARG A 181 -0.94 13.23 -16.72
CA ARG A 181 -0.70 13.10 -15.28
C ARG A 181 0.79 13.20 -14.94
N ILE A 182 1.64 12.49 -15.68
CA ILE A 182 3.11 12.52 -15.53
C ILE A 182 3.62 13.95 -15.74
N LYS A 183 3.22 14.62 -16.82
CA LYS A 183 3.64 16.00 -17.12
C LYS A 183 3.25 16.96 -16.00
N ARG A 184 2.04 16.85 -15.45
CA ARG A 184 1.56 17.69 -14.34
C ARG A 184 2.34 17.41 -13.05
N ALA A 185 2.53 16.14 -12.69
CA ALA A 185 3.23 15.75 -11.48
C ALA A 185 4.75 16.06 -11.51
N GLY A 186 5.37 16.04 -12.69
CA GLY A 186 6.78 16.37 -12.88
C GLY A 186 7.11 17.84 -12.60
N LYS A 187 6.14 18.75 -12.73
CA LYS A 187 6.32 20.17 -12.39
C LYS A 187 6.44 20.41 -10.88
N SER A 188 5.90 19.52 -10.05
CA SER A 188 5.88 19.70 -8.59
C SER A 188 7.17 19.25 -7.92
N ARG A 189 7.83 18.21 -8.43
CA ARG A 189 9.07 17.63 -7.88
C ARG A 189 9.80 16.87 -8.99
N SER A 190 11.13 16.82 -8.96
CA SER A 190 11.93 16.06 -9.94
C SER A 190 11.93 14.55 -9.65
N ALA A 191 12.32 13.75 -10.64
CA ALA A 191 12.44 12.29 -10.48
C ALA A 191 13.61 11.92 -9.56
N GLU A 192 14.72 12.65 -9.65
CA GLU A 192 15.91 12.48 -8.81
C GLU A 192 15.58 12.70 -7.34
N ALA A 193 14.86 13.77 -7.02
CA ALA A 193 14.45 14.08 -5.66
C ALA A 193 13.52 12.99 -5.09
N ARG A 194 12.65 12.39 -5.91
CA ARG A 194 11.79 11.28 -5.46
C ARG A 194 12.61 10.03 -5.15
N ARG A 195 13.52 9.64 -6.04
CA ARG A 195 14.38 8.46 -5.85
C ARG A 195 15.27 8.59 -4.60
N ALA A 196 15.76 9.79 -4.31
CA ALA A 196 16.60 10.05 -3.14
C ALA A 196 15.87 9.92 -1.79
N MET A 197 14.54 10.03 -1.77
CA MET A 197 13.72 9.94 -0.54
C MET A 197 13.22 8.53 -0.23
N VAL A 198 13.49 7.57 -1.11
CA VAL A 198 13.03 6.18 -0.94
C VAL A 198 13.77 5.52 0.21
N VAL A 199 13.01 4.89 1.11
CA VAL A 199 13.54 4.02 2.16
C VAL A 199 13.86 2.65 1.55
N PRO A 200 15.13 2.20 1.58
CA PRO A 200 15.51 0.92 0.98
C PRO A 200 14.88 -0.25 1.73
N LEU A 201 14.57 -1.33 1.01
CA LEU A 201 14.10 -2.58 1.58
C LEU A 201 15.23 -3.62 1.65
N SER A 202 15.24 -4.41 2.71
CA SER A 202 16.08 -5.59 2.87
C SER A 202 15.64 -6.72 1.92
N ALA A 203 16.45 -7.79 1.81
CA ALA A 203 16.11 -8.97 1.00
C ALA A 203 14.79 -9.63 1.42
N THR A 204 14.35 -9.45 2.67
CA THR A 204 13.06 -9.95 3.18
C THR A 204 11.90 -8.98 2.94
N GLY A 205 12.15 -7.85 2.28
CA GLY A 205 11.16 -6.82 1.95
C GLY A 205 10.80 -5.92 3.12
N LYS A 206 11.62 -5.87 4.18
CA LYS A 206 11.42 -4.97 5.33
C LYS A 206 12.19 -3.65 5.16
N PRO A 207 11.66 -2.51 5.64
CA PRO A 207 12.38 -1.24 5.62
C PRO A 207 13.71 -1.33 6.35
N ILE A 208 14.78 -0.82 5.73
CA ILE A 208 16.07 -0.64 6.38
C ILE A 208 16.06 0.77 6.96
N LEU A 209 15.81 0.87 8.26
CA LEU A 209 15.89 2.12 8.98
C LEU A 209 17.37 2.54 9.05
N GLN A 210 17.75 3.65 8.40
CA GLN A 210 19.06 4.25 8.61
C GLN A 210 19.13 4.71 10.07
N GLN A 211 19.99 4.09 10.87
CA GLN A 211 20.37 4.69 12.14
C GLN A 211 21.04 6.03 11.82
N PRO A 212 20.67 7.15 12.48
CA PRO A 212 21.42 8.37 12.32
C PRO A 212 22.87 8.07 12.69
N GLU A 213 23.81 8.41 11.81
CA GLU A 213 25.23 8.34 12.09
C GLU A 213 25.47 9.05 13.43
N VAL A 214 25.79 8.27 14.47
CA VAL A 214 26.33 8.82 15.69
C VAL A 214 27.67 9.40 15.28
N ASN A 215 27.70 10.70 15.00
CA ASN A 215 28.94 11.46 14.88
C ASN A 215 29.63 11.34 16.24
N ILE A 216 30.53 10.35 16.34
CA ILE A 216 31.49 10.26 17.41
C ILE A 216 32.45 11.43 17.18
N LEU A 217 32.23 12.50 17.94
CA LEU A 217 33.21 13.55 18.18
C LEU A 217 34.33 13.01 19.07
#